data_AF-A0A7C4DIH2-F1
#
_entry.id   AF-A0A7C4DIH2-F1
#
_cell.length_a   1.000
_cell.length_b   1.000
_cell.length_c   1.000
_cell.angle_alpha   90.00
_cell.angle_beta   90.00
_cell.angle_gamma   90.00
#
_symmetry.space_group_name_H-M   'P 1'
#
loop_
_entity.id
_entity.type
_entity.pdbx_description
1 polymer ?
#
loop_
_entity_poly.entity_id
_entity_poly.type
_entity_poly.pdbx_seq_one_letter_code
_entity_poly.pdbx_strand_id
1 'polypeptide(L)' 'MDPVRIGVIGGSGLYDIPDLKIEGETTVETPWGAPSDAFIVGSLNGARVAFLPRHGRGHRISPTDLNSRANIWGMKM' A
#
# COMPACT_ATOMS: atom_id res chain seq x y z
N MET A 1 0.03 12.33 -15.64
CA MET A 1 -0.51 11.06 -15.11
C MET A 1 -1.62 11.40 -14.14
N ASP A 2 -2.75 10.70 -14.17
CA ASP A 2 -3.83 10.96 -13.23
C ASP A 2 -3.40 10.64 -11.79
N PRO A 3 -3.75 11.49 -10.80
CA PRO A 3 -3.40 11.27 -9.42
C PRO A 3 -4.10 10.02 -8.87
N VAL A 4 -3.39 9.26 -8.04
CA VAL A 4 -3.98 8.14 -7.29
C VAL A 4 -4.83 8.74 -6.17
N ARG A 5 -6.15 8.52 -6.22
CA ARG A 5 -7.11 9.09 -5.25
C ARG A 5 -7.69 8.07 -4.28
N ILE A 6 -7.42 6.79 -4.51
CA ILE A 6 -7.93 5.68 -3.72
C ILE A 6 -6.74 4.91 -3.16
N GLY A 7 -6.66 4.84 -1.83
CA GLY A 7 -5.70 4.01 -1.10
C GLY A 7 -6.39 2.81 -0.47
N VAL A 8 -5.83 1.62 -0.62
CA VAL A 8 -6.31 0.38 -0.01
C VAL A 8 -5.22 -0.22 0.86
N ILE A 9 -5.51 -0.43 2.14
CA ILE A 9 -4.60 -1.10 3.07
C ILE A 9 -5.13 -2.51 3.34
N GLY A 10 -4.45 -3.51 2.80
CA GLY A 10 -4.87 -4.91 2.89
C GLY A 10 -4.49 -5.58 4.20
N GLY A 11 -5.47 -6.12 4.92
CA GLY A 11 -5.23 -6.94 6.11
C GLY A 11 -4.75 -8.36 5.78
N SER A 12 -4.83 -9.24 6.78
CA SER A 12 -4.50 -10.66 6.63
C SER A 12 -5.30 -11.30 5.49
N GLY A 13 -4.61 -11.99 4.56
CA GLY A 13 -5.26 -12.72 3.48
C GLY A 13 -5.58 -11.90 2.22
N LEU A 14 -5.37 -10.57 2.24
CA LEU A 14 -5.46 -9.75 1.04
C LEU A 14 -4.04 -9.40 0.58
N TYR A 15 -3.45 -10.27 -0.25
CA TYR A 15 -2.09 -10.11 -0.78
C TYR A 15 -2.08 -9.63 -2.24
N ASP A 16 -3.20 -9.85 -2.93
CA ASP A 16 -3.51 -9.35 -4.25
C ASP A 16 -4.92 -8.73 -4.24
N ILE A 17 -5.19 -7.89 -5.23
CA ILE A 17 -6.54 -7.41 -5.52
C ILE A 17 -6.93 -8.02 -6.86
N PRO A 18 -7.99 -8.85 -6.93
CA PRO A 18 -8.48 -9.37 -8.20
C PRO A 18 -8.71 -8.24 -9.21
N ASP A 19 -8.33 -8.48 -10.46
CA ASP A 19 -8.45 -7.53 -11.58
C ASP A 19 -7.64 -6.22 -11.45
N LEU A 20 -6.77 -6.09 -10.44
CA LEU A 20 -5.84 -4.98 -10.35
C LEU A 20 -4.73 -5.15 -11.40
N LYS A 21 -4.73 -4.27 -12.40
CA LYS A 21 -3.64 -4.19 -13.37
C LYS A 21 -2.51 -3.37 -12.76
N ILE A 22 -1.44 -4.05 -12.37
CA ILE A 22 -0.27 -3.42 -11.75
C ILE A 22 0.43 -2.53 -12.78
N GLU A 23 0.62 -1.26 -12.42
CA GLU A 23 1.39 -0.28 -13.19
C GLU A 23 2.82 -0.13 -12.67
N GLY A 24 3.03 -0.39 -11.38
CA GLY A 24 4.36 -0.37 -10.77
C GLY A 24 4.32 -0.40 -9.24
N GLU A 25 5.50 -0.31 -8.64
CA GLU A 25 5.68 -0.22 -7.20
C GLU A 25 6.46 1.05 -6.86
N THR A 26 6.12 1.69 -5.74
CA THR A 26 6.83 2.87 -5.25
C THR A 26 7.15 2.73 -3.77
N THR A 27 8.39 3.05 -3.41
CA THR A 27 8.82 3.12 -2.01
C THR A 27 8.82 4.58 -1.59
N VAL A 28 8.25 4.85 -0.42
CA VAL A 28 8.13 6.22 0.11
C VAL A 28 8.89 6.29 1.43
N GLU A 29 9.85 7.21 1.51
CA GLU A 29 10.45 7.57 2.79
C GLU A 29 9.49 8.48 3.57
N THR A 30 9.31 8.20 4.86
CA THR A 30 8.44 9.01 5.71
C THR A 30 9.18 9.50 6.94
N PRO A 31 8.79 10.64 7.53
CA PRO A 31 9.34 11.10 8.81
C PRO A 31 9.11 10.13 9.98
N TRP A 32 8.23 9.14 9.80
CA TRP A 32 7.88 8.15 10.81
C TRP A 32 8.63 6.82 10.61
N GLY A 33 9.56 6.75 9.66
CA GLY A 33 10.27 5.54 9.26
C GLY A 33 9.65 4.89 8.02
N ALA A 34 9.98 3.61 7.78
CA ALA A 34 9.47 2.89 6.63
C ALA A 34 7.98 2.51 6.80
N PRO A 35 7.17 2.59 5.73
CA PRO A 35 5.89 1.89 5.67
C PRO A 35 6.06 0.37 5.77
N SER A 36 4.96 -0.35 5.91
CA SER A 36 4.96 -1.81 5.99
C SER A 36 5.60 -2.50 4.79
N ASP A 37 5.48 -1.90 3.59
CA ASP A 37 6.05 -2.38 2.33
C ASP A 37 6.06 -1.25 1.28
N ALA A 38 6.49 -1.55 0.07
CA ALA A 38 6.26 -0.69 -1.09
C ALA A 38 4.76 -0.58 -1.42
N PHE A 39 4.34 0.58 -1.90
CA PHE A 39 2.99 0.79 -2.41
C PHE A 39 2.89 0.24 -3.84
N ILE A 40 1.93 -0.64 -4.07
CA ILE A 40 1.62 -1.16 -5.41
C ILE A 40 0.61 -0.21 -6.04
N VAL A 41 0.97 0.40 -7.17
CA VAL A 41 0.06 1.27 -7.93
C VAL A 41 -0.48 0.49 -9.11
N GLY A 42 -1.78 0.58 -9.33
CA GLY A 42 -2.43 -0.06 -10.46
C GLY A 42 -3.78 0.54 -10.80
N SER A 43 -4.39 0.01 -11.86
CA SER A 43 -5.75 0.35 -12.27
C SER A 43 -6.71 -0.78 -11.93
N LEU A 44 -7.83 -0.45 -11.29
CA LEU A 44 -8.94 -1.35 -10.99
C LEU A 44 -10.23 -0.72 -11.50
N ASN A 45 -10.93 -1.39 -12.42
CA ASN A 45 -12.17 -0.89 -13.04
C ASN A 45 -12.07 0.56 -13.57
N GLY A 46 -10.92 0.92 -14.15
CA GLY A 46 -10.65 2.26 -14.68
C GLY A 46 -10.27 3.31 -13.63
N ALA A 47 -10.26 2.97 -12.33
CA ALA A 47 -9.78 3.83 -11.26
C ALA A 47 -8.34 3.49 -10.89
N ARG A 48 -7.51 4.52 -10.65
CA ARG A 48 -6.13 4.35 -10.20
C ARG A 48 -6.08 4.21 -8.67
N VAL A 49 -5.45 3.15 -8.19
CA VAL A 49 -5.44 2.74 -6.78
C VAL A 49 -4.00 2.51 -6.31
N ALA A 50 -3.71 2.92 -5.08
CA ALA A 50 -2.50 2.53 -4.34
C ALA A 50 -2.89 1.46 -3.33
N PHE A 51 -2.22 0.32 -3.38
CA PHE A 51 -2.40 -0.80 -2.46
C PHE A 51 -1.17 -0.96 -1.57
N LEU A 52 -1.39 -1.18 -0.27
CA LEU A 52 -0.35 -1.46 0.70
C LEU A 52 -0.74 -2.70 1.54
N PRO A 53 0.04 -3.79 1.53
CA PRO A 53 -0.17 -4.89 2.45
C PRO A 53 0.19 -4.45 3.87
N ARG A 54 -0.81 -4.42 4.77
CA ARG A 54 -0.68 -3.92 6.14
C ARG A 54 0.46 -4.60 6.88
N HIS A 55 0.57 -5.92 6.77
CA HIS A 55 1.58 -6.72 7.47
C HIS A 55 2.88 -6.94 6.68
N GLY A 56 3.04 -6.22 5.57
CA GLY A 56 4.07 -6.50 4.58
C GLY A 56 3.84 -7.82 3.83
N ARG A 57 4.52 -7.99 2.70
CA ARG A 57 4.56 -9.26 1.97
C ARG A 57 5.09 -10.37 2.89
N GLY A 58 4.48 -11.55 2.79
CA GLY A 58 4.78 -12.68 3.67
C GLY A 58 4.24 -12.55 5.10
N HIS A 59 3.43 -11.53 5.40
CA HIS A 59 2.76 -11.35 6.71
C HIS A 59 3.75 -11.32 7.89
N ARG A 60 4.85 -10.58 7.72
CA ARG A 60 5.99 -10.58 8.65
C ARG A 60 5.87 -9.59 9.81
N ILE A 61 4.98 -8.60 9.72
CA ILE A 61 4.83 -7.54 10.72
C ILE A 61 3.63 -7.87 11.62
N SER A 62 3.84 -7.95 12.94
CA SER A 62 2.75 -8.19 13.89
C SER A 62 1.81 -6.97 13.99
N PRO A 63 0.55 -7.12 14.42
CA PRO A 63 -0.35 -5.98 14.64
C PRO A 63 0.22 -4.90 15.56
N THR A 64 1.00 -5.29 16.58
CA THR A 64 1.60 -4.37 17.55
C THR A 64 2.79 -3.60 16.97
N ASP A 65 3.51 -4.19 16.01
CA ASP A 65 4.71 -3.59 15.39
C ASP A 65 4.39 -2.77 14.13
N LEU A 66 3.11 -2.59 13.79
CA LEU A 66 2.70 -1.83 12.62
C LEU A 66 3.08 -0.35 12.72
N ASN A 67 3.81 0.13 11.72
CA ASN A 67 4.08 1.56 11.58
C ASN A 67 2.91 2.28 10.88
N SER A 68 1.77 2.35 11.57
CA SER A 68 0.54 2.96 11.04
C SER A 68 0.73 4.42 10.61
N ARG A 69 1.63 5.16 11.27
CA ARG A 69 1.96 6.55 10.89
C ARG A 69 2.65 6.62 9.53
N ALA A 70 3.65 5.78 9.28
CA ALA A 70 4.32 5.73 7.98
C ALA A 70 3.36 5.27 6.87
N ASN A 71 2.50 4.28 7.15
CA ASN A 71 1.53 3.78 6.18
C ASN A 71 0.55 4.88 5.73
N ILE A 72 -0.06 5.59 6.69
CA ILE A 72 -1.01 6.66 6.37
C ILE A 72 -0.30 7.88 5.76
N TRP A 73 0.92 8.21 6.22
CA TRP A 73 1.70 9.29 5.64
C TRP A 73 2.03 9.01 4.17
N GLY A 74 2.49 7.79 3.86
CA GLY A 74 2.82 7.41 2.48
C GLY A 74 1.60 7.42 1.55
N MET A 75 0.39 7.14 2.04
CA MET A 75 -0.85 7.26 1.26
C MET A 75 -1.24 8.71 0.93
N LYS A 76 -0.71 9.70 1.64
CA LYS A 76 -1.06 11.11 1.48
C LYS A 76 -0.19 11.83 0.42
N MET A 77 1.03 11.34 0.21
CA MET A 77 2.03 11.93 -0.70
C MET A 77 1.69 11.68 -2.16
#